data_AF-F0QTH4-F1
#
_entry.id   AF-F0QTH4-F1
#
_cell.length_a   1.000
_cell.length_b   1.000
_cell.length_c   1.000
_cell.angle_alpha   90.00
_cell.angle_beta   90.00
_cell.angle_gamma   90.00
#
_symmetry.space_group_name_H-M   'P 1'
#
loop_
_entity.id
_entity.type
_entity.pdbx_description
1 polymer ?
#
loop_
_entity_poly.entity_id
_entity_poly.type
_entity_poly.pdbx_seq_one_letter_code
_entity_poly.pdbx_strand_id
1 'polypeptide(L)'
;MMLFELHNVNIDDVINMVGKVMEVKYGPERLEGNIARIRPNLTYFGNDEYHVHAFNYADNVIVHVFLHKFIEDGFLYDVKAVTEYIRDNLDNAITIFRDWINALHPIIGIVTPYDWPLTETLPESDVDNTLLQKVREDVCGSIAIMYITNEPSIISTMIIKLLENPLPFIVGDISVLGGTEYLKTPKELLEKLSNRCRVEVRGEFAIIRGPQR
;
A
#
# COMPACT_ATOMS: atom_id res chain seq x y z
N MET A 1 3.25 5.68 -3.98
CA MET A 1 3.02 5.31 -2.56
C MET A 1 3.41 3.86 -2.37
N MET A 2 3.83 3.49 -1.15
CA MET A 2 3.93 2.09 -0.72
C MET A 2 2.88 1.84 0.36
N LEU A 3 2.16 0.73 0.25
CA LEU A 3 1.11 0.30 1.16
C LEU A 3 1.54 -1.03 1.77
N PHE A 4 1.48 -1.14 3.09
CA PHE A 4 1.83 -2.35 3.81
C PHE A 4 0.73 -2.75 4.78
N GLU A 5 0.55 -4.05 4.94
CA GLU A 5 -0.26 -4.64 6.00
C GLU A 5 0.65 -5.42 6.93
N LEU A 6 0.58 -5.13 8.22
CA LEU A 6 1.38 -5.75 9.25
C LEU A 6 0.46 -6.46 10.25
N HIS A 7 0.91 -7.61 10.74
CA HIS A 7 0.18 -8.44 11.70
C HIS A 7 0.97 -8.56 13.00
N ASN A 8 0.28 -8.72 14.14
CA ASN A 8 0.88 -8.86 15.47
C ASN A 8 1.83 -7.72 15.89
N VAL A 9 1.56 -6.51 15.41
CA VAL A 9 2.30 -5.28 15.79
C VAL A 9 1.31 -4.19 16.15
N ASN A 10 1.73 -3.22 16.95
CA ASN A 10 0.98 -1.99 17.19
C ASN A 10 1.67 -0.78 16.55
N ILE A 11 1.03 0.39 16.65
CA ILE A 11 1.55 1.63 16.05
C ILE A 11 2.90 2.06 16.66
N ASP A 12 3.15 1.81 17.95
CA ASP A 12 4.45 2.13 18.56
C ASP A 12 5.57 1.23 18.01
N ASP A 13 5.25 -0.04 17.72
CA ASP A 13 6.19 -0.92 17.03
C ASP A 13 6.53 -0.38 15.65
N VAL A 14 5.54 0.10 14.89
CA VAL A 14 5.76 0.72 13.57
C VAL A 14 6.63 1.96 13.67
N ILE A 15 6.40 2.84 14.65
CA ILE A 15 7.23 4.03 14.89
C ILE A 15 8.70 3.61 15.07
N ASN A 16 8.94 2.59 15.89
CA ASN A 16 10.29 2.07 16.13
C ASN A 16 10.90 1.40 14.88
N MET A 17 10.09 0.69 14.08
CA MET A 17 10.54 0.05 12.85
C MET A 17 10.90 1.05 11.75
N VAL A 18 10.16 2.15 11.60
CA VAL A 18 10.46 3.24 10.66
C VAL A 18 11.86 3.82 10.94
N GLY A 19 12.20 4.01 12.21
CA GLY A 19 13.52 4.48 12.63
C GLY A 19 14.67 3.52 12.30
N LYS A 20 14.39 2.26 11.92
CA LYS A 20 15.41 1.32 11.42
C LYS A 20 15.72 1.49 9.94
N VAL A 21 14.79 2.05 9.16
CA VAL A 21 14.95 2.28 7.71
C VAL A 21 15.51 3.66 7.44
N MET A 22 15.05 4.66 8.19
CA MET A 22 15.24 6.07 7.84
C MET A 22 15.52 6.94 9.07
N GLU A 23 16.19 8.05 8.83
CA GLU A 23 16.35 9.09 9.84
C GLU A 23 15.01 9.82 10.04
N VAL A 24 14.54 9.86 11.28
CA VAL A 24 13.28 10.54 11.62
C VAL A 24 13.55 12.00 11.90
N LYS A 25 13.20 12.87 10.94
CA LYS A 25 13.44 14.33 11.02
C LYS A 25 12.44 15.03 11.93
N TYR A 26 11.19 14.55 11.94
CA TYR A 26 10.14 15.01 12.84
C TYR A 26 9.55 13.80 13.54
N GLY A 27 9.48 13.88 14.88
CA GLY A 27 8.96 12.79 15.71
C GLY A 27 7.51 12.41 15.36
N PRO A 28 7.04 11.27 15.87
CA PRO A 28 5.68 10.80 15.59
C PRO A 28 4.64 11.79 16.13
N GLU A 29 3.65 12.11 15.30
CA GLU A 29 2.44 12.83 15.69
C GLU A 29 1.28 11.84 15.78
N ARG A 30 0.61 11.77 16.93
CA ARG A 30 -0.60 10.99 17.10
C ARG A 30 -1.82 11.84 16.77
N LEU A 31 -2.70 11.31 15.94
CA LEU A 31 -3.95 11.93 15.54
C LEU A 31 -5.14 11.21 16.17
N GLU A 32 -6.34 11.77 16.00
CA GLU A 32 -7.59 11.10 16.33
C GLU A 32 -7.71 9.76 15.56
N GLY A 33 -8.47 8.80 16.11
CA GLY A 33 -8.79 7.55 15.41
C GLY A 33 -7.70 6.44 15.43
N ASN A 34 -6.76 6.44 16.39
CA ASN A 34 -5.62 5.52 16.42
C ASN A 34 -4.75 5.59 15.16
N ILE A 35 -4.39 6.81 14.76
CA ILE A 35 -3.52 7.08 13.62
C ILE A 35 -2.23 7.73 14.12
N ALA A 36 -1.08 7.34 13.58
CA ALA A 36 0.18 8.04 13.76
C ALA A 36 0.75 8.50 12.41
N ARG A 37 1.33 9.69 12.40
CA ARG A 37 2.10 10.24 11.29
C ARG A 37 3.55 10.40 11.68
N ILE A 38 4.46 10.05 10.78
CA ILE A 38 5.90 10.15 10.96
C ILE A 38 6.50 10.72 9.68
N ARG A 39 7.49 11.60 9.78
CA ARG A 39 8.16 12.19 8.62
C ARG A 39 9.63 11.76 8.57
N PRO A 40 9.91 10.57 8.01
CA PRO A 40 11.28 10.11 7.82
C PRO A 40 11.94 10.71 6.56
N ASN A 41 13.27 10.74 6.56
CA ASN A 41 14.10 11.14 5.42
C ASN A 41 15.02 9.98 5.01
N LEU A 42 15.09 9.70 3.71
CA LEU A 42 15.94 8.65 3.16
C LEU A 42 17.13 9.26 2.43
N THR A 43 18.28 8.57 2.46
CA THR A 43 19.43 8.92 1.62
C THR A 43 19.82 7.76 0.72
N TYR A 44 19.35 7.78 -0.54
CA TYR A 44 19.93 7.01 -1.64
C TYR A 44 19.68 7.77 -2.96
N PHE A 45 20.75 8.23 -3.63
CA PHE A 45 20.69 9.08 -4.83
C PHE A 45 19.77 10.32 -4.74
N GLY A 46 19.69 10.92 -3.55
CA GLY A 46 18.86 12.10 -3.27
C GLY A 46 18.36 12.05 -1.83
N ASN A 47 18.13 13.23 -1.24
CA ASN A 47 17.49 13.35 0.07
C ASN A 47 15.97 13.38 -0.15
N ASP A 48 15.40 12.25 -0.58
CA ASP A 48 13.96 12.11 -0.75
C ASP A 48 13.31 11.94 0.62
N GLU A 49 12.38 12.83 0.91
CA GLU A 49 11.65 12.83 2.16
C GLU A 49 10.35 12.05 2.01
N TYR A 50 9.95 11.34 3.07
CA TYR A 50 8.76 10.51 3.09
C TYR A 50 7.81 10.90 4.22
N HIS A 51 6.54 10.63 4.02
CA HIS A 51 5.51 10.67 5.07
C HIS A 51 5.00 9.26 5.28
N VAL A 52 4.98 8.82 6.53
CA VAL A 52 4.48 7.51 6.92
C VAL A 52 3.23 7.70 7.75
N HIS A 53 2.12 7.14 7.30
CA HIS A 53 0.89 7.07 8.08
C HIS A 53 0.68 5.63 8.51
N ALA A 54 0.44 5.40 9.80
CA ALA A 54 0.13 4.09 10.35
C ALA A 54 -1.19 4.16 11.11
N PHE A 55 -2.10 3.22 10.86
CA PHE A 55 -3.39 3.15 11.52
C PHE A 55 -3.83 1.71 11.74
N ASN A 56 -4.60 1.50 12.81
CA ASN A 56 -5.19 0.20 13.08
C ASN A 56 -6.36 -0.05 12.13
N TYR A 57 -6.42 -1.24 11.54
CA TYR A 57 -7.54 -1.70 10.74
C TYR A 57 -7.84 -3.15 11.10
N ALA A 58 -8.99 -3.38 11.73
CA ALA A 58 -9.26 -4.62 12.47
C ALA A 58 -8.11 -4.93 13.45
N ASP A 59 -7.55 -6.14 13.40
CA ASP A 59 -6.44 -6.59 14.24
C ASP A 59 -5.05 -6.32 13.63
N ASN A 60 -5.00 -5.63 12.48
CA ASN A 60 -3.77 -5.35 11.74
C ASN A 60 -3.42 -3.86 11.78
N VAL A 61 -2.17 -3.54 11.45
CA VAL A 61 -1.73 -2.16 11.21
C VAL A 61 -1.49 -1.98 9.73
N ILE A 62 -2.14 -0.97 9.15
CA ILE A 62 -1.91 -0.56 7.77
C ILE A 62 -0.95 0.61 7.78
N VAL A 63 0.08 0.55 6.93
CA VAL A 63 1.12 1.57 6.83
C VAL A 63 1.19 2.09 5.41
N HIS A 64 1.01 3.40 5.24
CA HIS A 64 1.22 4.11 3.98
C HIS A 64 2.53 4.85 4.04
N VAL A 65 3.30 4.79 2.95
CA VAL A 65 4.53 5.54 2.79
C VAL A 65 4.44 6.36 1.51
N PHE A 66 4.39 7.68 1.69
CA PHE A 66 4.27 8.68 0.63
C PHE A 66 5.62 9.35 0.38
N LEU A 67 5.96 9.56 -0.88
CA LEU A 67 7.06 10.45 -1.27
C LEU A 67 6.60 11.89 -1.12
N HIS A 68 7.28 12.68 -0.28
CA HIS A 68 6.89 14.05 0.05
C HIS A 68 6.76 14.95 -1.17
N LYS A 69 7.66 14.80 -2.16
CA LYS A 69 7.66 15.61 -3.39
C LYS A 69 6.40 15.47 -4.26
N PHE A 70 5.57 14.48 -4.00
CA PHE A 70 4.31 14.25 -4.70
C PHE A 70 3.09 14.55 -3.83
N ILE A 71 3.30 15.13 -2.64
CA ILE A 71 2.23 15.63 -1.77
C ILE A 71 2.08 17.12 -2.06
N GLU A 72 0.94 17.51 -2.64
CA GLU A 72 0.57 18.90 -2.84
C GLU A 72 0.04 19.52 -1.54
N ASP A 73 -0.05 20.86 -1.49
CA ASP A 73 -0.67 21.58 -0.39
C ASP A 73 -2.10 21.05 -0.16
N GLY A 74 -2.35 20.46 1.01
CA GLY A 74 -3.63 19.81 1.35
C GLY A 74 -3.62 18.28 1.33
N PHE A 75 -2.46 17.63 1.22
CA PHE A 75 -2.29 16.16 1.24
C PHE A 75 -2.82 15.42 0.00
N LEU A 76 -3.08 16.13 -1.09
CA LEU A 76 -3.44 15.52 -2.37
C LEU A 76 -2.18 14.94 -3.03
N TYR A 77 -2.26 13.66 -3.40
CA TYR A 77 -1.14 12.93 -3.98
C TYR A 77 -1.23 12.96 -5.52
N ASP A 78 -0.22 13.50 -6.21
CA ASP A 78 -0.21 13.56 -7.67
C ASP A 78 -0.01 12.16 -8.28
N VAL A 79 -1.12 11.47 -8.52
CA VAL A 79 -1.19 10.13 -9.12
C VAL A 79 -0.39 10.05 -10.42
N LYS A 80 -0.45 11.09 -11.27
CA LYS A 80 0.19 11.06 -12.58
C LYS A 80 1.70 11.15 -12.43
N ALA A 81 2.20 12.12 -11.65
CA ALA A 81 3.64 12.25 -11.40
C ALA A 81 4.21 10.99 -10.71
N VAL A 82 3.45 10.37 -9.81
CA VAL A 82 3.86 9.14 -9.12
C VAL A 82 3.93 7.96 -10.09
N THR A 83 2.94 7.83 -10.96
CA THR A 83 2.91 6.78 -11.99
C THR A 83 4.12 6.92 -12.92
N GLU A 84 4.42 8.14 -13.36
CA GLU A 84 5.59 8.43 -14.19
C GLU A 84 6.89 8.14 -13.43
N TYR A 85 7.00 8.56 -12.16
CA TYR A 85 8.18 8.28 -11.33
C TYR A 85 8.44 6.78 -11.15
N ILE A 86 7.41 5.98 -10.82
CA ILE A 86 7.55 4.53 -10.67
C ILE A 86 8.00 3.89 -11.98
N ARG A 87 7.42 4.30 -13.11
CA ARG A 87 7.78 3.79 -14.44
C ARG A 87 9.23 4.11 -14.78
N ASP A 88 9.66 5.34 -14.55
CA ASP A 88 10.97 5.83 -14.98
C ASP A 88 12.10 5.43 -14.00
N ASN A 89 11.75 5.03 -12.76
CA ASN A 89 12.69 4.68 -11.69
C ASN A 89 12.41 3.31 -11.07
N LEU A 90 11.95 2.33 -11.86
CA LEU A 90 11.46 1.04 -11.37
C LEU A 90 12.45 0.30 -10.47
N ASP A 91 13.72 0.18 -10.85
CA ASP A 91 14.72 -0.55 -10.06
C ASP A 91 15.04 0.16 -8.73
N ASN A 92 14.98 1.50 -8.72
CA ASN A 92 15.11 2.30 -7.49
C ASN A 92 13.89 2.09 -6.59
N ALA A 93 12.68 2.11 -7.16
CA ALA A 93 11.45 1.84 -6.42
C ALA A 93 11.46 0.45 -5.78
N ILE A 94 11.94 -0.59 -6.49
CA ILE A 94 12.10 -1.95 -5.93
C ILE A 94 13.11 -1.97 -4.78
N THR A 95 14.22 -1.23 -4.91
CA THR A 95 15.26 -1.18 -3.87
C THR A 95 14.71 -0.55 -2.58
N ILE A 96 14.10 0.63 -2.69
CA ILE A 96 13.47 1.33 -1.57
C ILE A 96 12.36 0.46 -0.96
N PHE A 97 11.53 -0.15 -1.81
CA PHE A 97 10.46 -1.03 -1.35
C PHE A 97 11.00 -2.23 -0.57
N ARG A 98 12.10 -2.85 -1.02
CA ARG A 98 12.77 -3.94 -0.30
C ARG A 98 13.28 -3.50 1.08
N ASP A 99 13.84 -2.30 1.21
CA ASP A 99 14.31 -1.79 2.50
C ASP A 99 13.14 -1.65 3.49
N TRP A 100 11.97 -1.20 3.01
CA TRP A 100 10.75 -1.18 3.80
C TRP A 100 10.24 -2.57 4.16
N ILE A 101 10.24 -3.52 3.23
CA ILE A 101 9.89 -4.92 3.52
C ILE A 101 10.78 -5.49 4.63
N ASN A 102 12.09 -5.29 4.53
CA ASN A 102 13.06 -5.80 5.49
C ASN A 102 12.92 -5.20 6.89
N ALA A 103 12.40 -3.99 7.02
CA ALA A 103 12.20 -3.39 8.34
C ALA A 103 10.82 -3.68 8.93
N LEU A 104 9.77 -3.58 8.10
CA LEU A 104 8.39 -3.73 8.54
C LEU A 104 7.94 -5.19 8.62
N HIS A 105 8.62 -6.11 7.92
CA HIS A 105 8.25 -7.52 7.80
C HIS A 105 6.75 -7.72 7.52
N PRO A 106 6.19 -7.06 6.50
CA PRO A 106 4.75 -7.04 6.32
C PRO A 106 4.25 -8.36 5.75
N ILE A 107 2.98 -8.68 6.00
CA ILE A 107 2.31 -9.83 5.38
C ILE A 107 1.99 -9.55 3.91
N ILE A 108 1.80 -8.29 3.52
CA ILE A 108 1.79 -7.83 2.13
C ILE A 108 2.38 -6.42 2.02
N GLY A 109 3.04 -6.16 0.90
CA GLY A 109 3.39 -4.81 0.48
C GLY A 109 2.97 -4.58 -0.98
N ILE A 110 2.54 -3.36 -1.29
CA ILE A 110 2.19 -2.93 -2.65
C ILE A 110 2.83 -1.56 -2.93
N VAL A 111 3.41 -1.40 -4.12
CA VAL A 111 3.70 -0.09 -4.70
C VAL A 111 2.55 0.29 -5.63
N THR A 112 1.91 1.42 -5.34
CA THR A 112 0.72 1.92 -6.04
C THR A 112 0.76 3.45 -6.13
N PRO A 113 0.20 4.06 -7.20
CA PRO A 113 0.02 5.50 -7.24
C PRO A 113 -1.23 5.97 -6.47
N TYR A 114 -2.11 5.06 -6.05
CA TYR A 114 -3.42 5.37 -5.44
C TYR A 114 -3.43 5.10 -3.94
N ASP A 115 -4.02 6.02 -3.17
CA ASP A 115 -4.12 5.88 -1.71
C ASP A 115 -5.04 4.74 -1.30
N TRP A 116 -4.76 4.09 -0.18
CA TRP A 116 -5.75 3.22 0.44
C TRP A 116 -6.76 4.10 1.18
N PRO A 117 -8.07 3.83 1.07
CA PRO A 117 -9.04 4.65 1.76
C PRO A 117 -8.83 4.56 3.28
N LEU A 118 -8.42 5.68 3.88
CA LEU A 118 -8.43 5.84 5.33
C LEU A 118 -9.89 5.81 5.79
N THR A 119 -10.20 4.98 6.78
CA THR A 119 -11.58 4.75 7.25
C THR A 119 -12.25 5.95 7.89
N GLU A 120 -11.59 7.11 7.97
CA GLU A 120 -12.20 8.34 8.46
C GLU A 120 -11.82 9.48 7.53
N THR A 121 -12.83 10.09 6.89
CA THR A 121 -12.78 11.39 6.19
C THR A 121 -12.02 11.46 4.85
N LEU A 122 -12.46 10.68 3.85
CA LEU A 122 -12.37 11.19 2.47
C LEU A 122 -13.69 11.89 2.14
N PRO A 123 -13.68 13.18 1.73
CA PRO A 123 -14.79 13.77 1.01
C PRO A 123 -15.23 12.84 -0.13
N GLU A 124 -16.53 12.79 -0.43
CA GLU A 124 -17.09 11.90 -1.46
C GLU A 124 -16.40 12.08 -2.84
N SER A 125 -15.79 13.25 -3.09
CA SER A 125 -14.97 13.56 -4.26
C SER A 125 -13.64 12.80 -4.37
N ASP A 126 -13.12 12.25 -3.28
CA ASP A 126 -11.78 11.68 -3.22
C ASP A 126 -11.79 10.14 -3.29
N VAL A 127 -12.99 9.53 -3.19
CA VAL A 127 -13.21 8.08 -3.32
C VAL A 127 -12.75 7.56 -4.69
N ASP A 128 -12.92 8.38 -5.73
CA ASP A 128 -12.57 8.06 -7.13
C ASP A 128 -11.07 7.84 -7.36
N ASN A 129 -10.21 8.32 -6.45
CA ASN A 129 -8.75 8.20 -6.53
C ASN A 129 -8.16 7.19 -5.53
N THR A 130 -8.99 6.33 -4.94
CA THR A 130 -8.54 5.27 -4.03
C THR A 130 -8.11 4.01 -4.77
N LEU A 131 -7.21 3.23 -4.17
CA LEU A 131 -6.73 1.95 -4.69
C LEU A 131 -7.89 1.00 -4.98
N LEU A 132 -8.86 0.90 -4.08
CA LEU A 132 -9.99 -0.02 -4.23
C LEU A 132 -10.88 0.35 -5.42
N GLN A 133 -11.16 1.64 -5.61
CA GLN A 133 -11.92 2.11 -6.77
C GLN A 133 -11.15 1.90 -8.07
N LYS A 134 -9.83 2.13 -8.06
CA LYS A 134 -8.99 1.94 -9.26
C LYS A 134 -8.77 0.47 -9.60
N VAL A 135 -8.69 -0.41 -8.63
CA VAL A 135 -8.68 -1.87 -8.84
C VAL A 135 -9.96 -2.33 -9.56
N ARG A 136 -11.11 -1.73 -9.24
CA ARG A 136 -12.39 -2.02 -9.89
C ARG A 136 -12.41 -1.58 -11.36
N GLU A 137 -11.79 -0.44 -11.66
CA GLU A 137 -11.75 0.16 -13.00
C GLU A 137 -10.67 -0.47 -13.88
N ASP A 138 -9.43 -0.52 -13.40
CA ASP A 138 -8.25 -1.08 -14.06
C ASP A 138 -7.22 -1.56 -13.03
N VAL A 139 -7.27 -2.86 -12.69
CA VAL A 139 -6.33 -3.47 -11.75
C VAL A 139 -4.87 -3.44 -12.24
N CYS A 140 -4.63 -3.47 -13.57
CA CYS A 140 -3.26 -3.58 -14.10
C CYS A 140 -2.48 -2.27 -14.04
N GLY A 141 -3.17 -1.13 -13.98
CA GLY A 141 -2.58 0.19 -13.70
C GLY A 141 -2.55 0.55 -12.22
N SER A 142 -3.25 -0.21 -11.38
CA SER A 142 -3.46 0.11 -9.96
C SER A 142 -2.39 -0.40 -9.02
N ILE A 143 -1.68 -1.45 -9.40
CA ILE A 143 -0.62 -2.07 -8.61
C ILE A 143 0.57 -2.18 -9.53
N ALA A 144 1.70 -1.56 -9.16
CA ALA A 144 2.91 -1.59 -9.97
C ALA A 144 3.88 -2.69 -9.52
N ILE A 145 4.05 -2.84 -8.21
CA ILE A 145 4.91 -3.86 -7.59
C ILE A 145 4.15 -4.47 -6.41
N MET A 146 4.30 -5.76 -6.21
CA MET A 146 3.73 -6.47 -5.05
C MET A 146 4.78 -7.37 -4.41
N TYR A 147 4.86 -7.34 -3.08
CA TYR A 147 5.62 -8.31 -2.29
C TYR A 147 4.80 -9.59 -2.11
N ILE A 148 5.39 -10.74 -2.45
CA ILE A 148 4.70 -12.02 -2.52
C ILE A 148 4.97 -12.80 -1.24
N THR A 149 3.90 -13.07 -0.48
CA THR A 149 3.93 -13.99 0.67
C THR A 149 2.77 -14.99 0.56
N ASN A 150 2.77 -15.97 1.46
CA ASN A 150 1.66 -16.90 1.62
C ASN A 150 0.86 -16.65 2.92
N GLU A 151 1.05 -15.47 3.53
CA GLU A 151 0.37 -15.10 4.77
C GLU A 151 -1.05 -14.59 4.47
N PRO A 152 -2.05 -14.87 5.32
CA PRO A 152 -3.40 -14.33 5.15
C PRO A 152 -3.41 -12.80 5.24
N SER A 153 -4.08 -12.12 4.31
CA SER A 153 -4.07 -10.66 4.20
C SER A 153 -5.47 -10.07 3.91
N ILE A 154 -5.84 -9.06 4.68
CA ILE A 154 -7.05 -8.26 4.49
C ILE A 154 -7.00 -7.54 3.15
N ILE A 155 -5.88 -6.89 2.82
CA ILE A 155 -5.72 -6.17 1.54
C ILE A 155 -5.90 -7.14 0.37
N SER A 156 -5.24 -8.30 0.41
CA SER A 156 -5.35 -9.31 -0.65
C SER A 156 -6.80 -9.77 -0.81
N THR A 157 -7.47 -10.03 0.30
CA THR A 157 -8.87 -10.47 0.33
C THR A 157 -9.80 -9.43 -0.29
N MET A 158 -9.66 -8.16 0.10
CA MET A 158 -10.50 -7.07 -0.43
C MET A 158 -10.30 -6.89 -1.93
N ILE A 159 -9.05 -6.89 -2.40
CA ILE A 159 -8.75 -6.76 -3.83
C ILE A 159 -9.32 -7.96 -4.60
N ILE A 160 -9.14 -9.19 -4.13
CA ILE A 160 -9.70 -10.38 -4.79
C ILE A 160 -11.23 -10.31 -4.84
N LYS A 161 -11.90 -9.96 -3.73
CA LYS A 161 -13.37 -9.83 -3.71
C LYS A 161 -13.86 -8.77 -4.68
N LEU A 162 -13.17 -7.64 -4.81
CA LEU A 162 -13.50 -6.62 -5.81
C LEU A 162 -13.34 -7.12 -7.24
N LEU A 163 -12.29 -7.92 -7.52
CA LEU A 163 -12.07 -8.53 -8.82
C LEU A 163 -13.12 -9.59 -9.18
N GLU A 164 -13.68 -10.26 -8.17
CA GLU A 164 -14.70 -11.31 -8.32
C GLU A 164 -16.14 -10.76 -8.34
N ASN A 165 -16.42 -9.73 -7.53
CA ASN A 165 -17.73 -9.12 -7.40
C ASN A 165 -17.62 -7.59 -7.21
N PRO A 166 -17.79 -6.79 -8.28
CA PRO A 166 -17.61 -5.34 -8.25
C PRO A 166 -18.82 -4.54 -7.72
N LEU A 167 -19.78 -5.20 -7.04
CA LEU A 167 -20.89 -4.54 -6.35
C LEU A 167 -20.38 -3.66 -5.19
N PRO A 168 -21.16 -2.64 -4.73
CA PRO A 168 -20.65 -1.60 -3.83
C PRO A 168 -20.10 -2.19 -2.55
N PHE A 169 -18.78 -2.22 -2.47
CA PHE A 169 -18.04 -2.60 -1.28
C PHE A 169 -18.06 -1.39 -0.35
N ILE A 170 -18.71 -1.52 0.81
CA ILE A 170 -18.59 -0.48 1.84
C ILE A 170 -17.20 -0.65 2.44
N VAL A 171 -16.30 0.25 2.06
CA VAL A 171 -14.97 0.34 2.65
C VAL A 171 -15.11 0.53 4.15
N GLY A 172 -14.61 -0.41 4.94
CA GLY A 172 -14.69 -0.38 6.41
C GLY A 172 -15.54 -1.49 7.03
N ASP A 173 -16.39 -2.17 6.26
CA ASP A 173 -17.14 -3.32 6.78
C ASP A 173 -16.33 -4.62 6.66
N ILE A 174 -15.57 -4.93 7.71
CA ILE A 174 -14.79 -6.17 7.80
C ILE A 174 -15.66 -7.42 7.91
N SER A 175 -16.95 -7.28 8.23
CA SER A 175 -17.87 -8.43 8.28
C SER A 175 -18.03 -9.07 6.90
N VAL A 176 -17.80 -8.28 5.84
CA VAL A 176 -17.79 -8.73 4.45
C VAL A 176 -16.62 -9.69 4.19
N LEU A 177 -15.59 -9.75 5.05
CA LEU A 177 -14.45 -10.66 4.90
C LEU A 177 -14.77 -12.10 5.33
N GLY A 178 -15.79 -12.30 6.18
CA GLY A 178 -16.26 -13.63 6.62
C GLY A 178 -15.46 -14.23 7.79
N GLY A 179 -14.43 -13.54 8.30
CA GLY A 179 -13.53 -14.06 9.35
C GLY A 179 -12.11 -14.33 8.83
N THR A 180 -11.15 -14.52 9.74
CA THR A 180 -9.72 -14.67 9.41
C THR A 180 -9.41 -15.95 8.62
N GLU A 181 -10.22 -17.00 8.79
CA GLU A 181 -10.11 -18.28 8.07
C GLU A 181 -10.47 -18.20 6.58
N TYR A 182 -11.12 -17.11 6.15
CA TYR A 182 -11.48 -16.88 4.75
C TYR A 182 -10.56 -15.86 4.06
N LEU A 183 -9.55 -15.37 4.78
CA LEU A 183 -8.59 -14.44 4.22
C LEU A 183 -7.78 -15.11 3.11
N LYS A 184 -7.57 -14.33 2.06
CA LYS A 184 -6.76 -14.65 0.91
C LYS A 184 -5.33 -14.20 1.11
N THR A 185 -4.43 -14.85 0.40
CA THR A 185 -3.00 -14.57 0.46
C THR A 185 -2.55 -13.66 -0.70
N PRO A 186 -1.42 -12.95 -0.55
CA PRO A 186 -0.81 -12.21 -1.66
C PRO A 186 -0.46 -13.10 -2.85
N LYS A 187 -0.14 -14.37 -2.60
CA LYS A 187 0.07 -15.38 -3.65
C LYS A 187 -1.21 -15.68 -4.44
N GLU A 188 -2.35 -15.88 -3.77
CA GLU A 188 -3.64 -16.02 -4.45
C GLU A 188 -3.99 -14.76 -5.24
N LEU A 189 -3.70 -13.56 -4.71
CA LEU A 189 -3.88 -12.31 -5.44
C LEU A 189 -3.00 -12.27 -6.69
N LEU A 190 -1.74 -12.68 -6.59
CA LEU A 190 -0.83 -12.77 -7.73
C LEU A 190 -1.37 -13.67 -8.84
N GLU A 191 -1.96 -14.81 -8.49
CA GLU A 191 -2.58 -15.74 -9.44
C GLU A 191 -3.74 -15.07 -10.19
N LYS A 192 -4.61 -14.34 -9.47
CA LYS A 192 -5.71 -13.57 -10.08
C LYS A 192 -5.19 -12.46 -10.99
N LEU A 193 -4.16 -11.73 -10.56
CA LEU A 193 -3.51 -10.67 -11.35
C LEU A 193 -2.86 -11.25 -12.61
N SER A 194 -2.20 -12.40 -12.50
CA SER A 194 -1.53 -13.08 -13.62
C SER A 194 -2.49 -13.63 -14.66
N ASN A 195 -3.81 -13.67 -14.40
CA ASN A 195 -4.84 -14.01 -15.38
C ASN A 195 -5.38 -12.78 -16.14
N ARG A 196 -5.00 -11.56 -15.73
CA ARG A 196 -5.54 -10.30 -16.27
C ARG A 196 -4.44 -9.37 -16.78
N CYS A 197 -3.31 -9.35 -16.07
CA CYS A 197 -2.20 -8.45 -16.27
C CYS A 197 -0.95 -9.22 -16.74
N ARG A 198 -0.02 -8.51 -17.36
CA ARG A 198 1.32 -9.06 -17.60
C ARG A 198 2.11 -8.95 -16.30
N VAL A 199 2.64 -10.07 -15.82
CA VAL A 199 3.35 -10.15 -14.55
C VAL A 199 4.76 -10.67 -14.80
N GLU A 200 5.75 -9.98 -14.23
CA GLU A 200 7.16 -10.42 -14.19
C GLU A 200 7.56 -10.64 -12.74
N VAL A 201 7.97 -11.86 -12.39
CA VAL A 201 8.43 -12.20 -11.03
C VAL A 201 9.94 -12.02 -10.93
N ARG A 202 10.39 -11.25 -9.93
CA ARG A 202 11.80 -11.01 -9.59
C ARG A 202 12.06 -11.36 -8.12
N GLY A 203 12.40 -12.63 -7.87
CA GLY A 203 12.57 -13.13 -6.51
C GLY A 203 11.23 -13.10 -5.76
N GLU A 204 11.17 -12.38 -4.65
CA GLU A 204 9.98 -12.22 -3.81
C GLU A 204 9.02 -11.11 -4.27
N PHE A 205 9.32 -10.45 -5.40
CA PHE A 205 8.51 -9.36 -5.94
C PHE A 205 7.83 -9.74 -7.25
N ALA A 206 6.60 -9.29 -7.43
CA ALA A 206 5.91 -9.29 -8.71
C ALA A 206 5.85 -7.85 -9.26
N ILE A 207 6.30 -7.66 -10.50
CA ILE A 207 6.10 -6.42 -11.27
C ILE A 207 4.88 -6.63 -12.14
N ILE A 208 3.86 -5.80 -11.93
CA ILE A 208 2.59 -5.86 -12.64
C ILE A 208 2.61 -4.78 -13.73
N ARG A 209 2.24 -5.19 -14.93
CA ARG A 209 2.18 -4.34 -16.12
C ARG A 209 0.81 -4.42 -16.74
N GLY A 210 0.55 -3.53 -17.71
CA GLY A 210 -0.71 -3.47 -18.44
C GLY A 210 -1.21 -4.83 -19.00
N PRO A 211 -2.47 -4.88 -19.45
CA PRO A 211 -3.24 -6.11 -19.66
C PRO A 211 -2.54 -7.16 -20.54
N GLN A 212 -2.91 -8.43 -20.34
CA GLN A 212 -2.52 -9.49 -21.28
C GLN A 212 -3.12 -9.19 -22.66
N ARG A 213 -2.31 -9.35 -23.70
CA ARG A 213 -2.73 -9.21 -25.10
C ARG A 213 -3.18 -10.55 -25.65
#